data_AF-D3CS49-F1
#
_entry.id   AF-D3CS49-F1
#
_cell.length_a   1.000
_cell.length_b   1.000
_cell.length_c   1.000
_cell.angle_alpha   90.00
_cell.angle_beta   90.00
_cell.angle_gamma   90.00
#
_symmetry.space_group_name_H-M   'P 1'
#
loop_
_entity.id
_entity.type
_entity.pdbx_description
1 polymer ?
#
loop_
_entity_poly.entity_id
_entity_poly.type
_entity_poly.pdbx_seq_one_letter_code
_entity_poly.pdbx_strand_id
1 'polypeptide(L)'
;MALGGYGTGYYGQGYYGVDDDIPIELAETRGAVCIVEIQVAAVSTDSPYFTLGSDALGTGVLGPDGGEWLDISEHVVELSTAAGRSSELDPVDVGKATLVLDNADGQVDPLFSPLQAYLRAGNPIRIRGEVAGEDFPIWFGTIEDVDFELGYSPTVTLSCVDLLAALGGAELAELPAAQYESDLPGARLARVLDVVGFDLSRAELAAGSAVLASTVWGEAALATAQKIAMTEDGLLFPSAYGTLVFYGRDALLTRPRSVTAQAYFSDLPGVAKIEYEALRATYSLRTVWNDWTVKIPSGVEVNQYDQASIDRNRRRSQSRETYHLDDSGATGLAARLVRYFKDLTLRFESISTNVAGQPDQAALILGLTMWDMAHVARHYVAGTVSQQAVVQGISHRVTRDSWTCEFNLTTVPTPAEMFRLGSGRLDVNALG
;
A
#
# COMPACT_ATOMS: atom_id res chain seq x y z
N MET A 1 -64.35 -46.36 -39.20
CA MET A 1 -64.24 -44.98 -38.67
C MET A 1 -63.00 -44.37 -39.31
N ALA A 2 -63.19 -43.52 -40.32
CA ALA A 2 -62.99 -42.07 -40.23
C ALA A 2 -61.48 -41.72 -40.09
N LEU A 3 -60.83 -41.33 -41.18
CA LEU A 3 -60.44 -39.93 -41.52
C LEU A 3 -59.23 -39.48 -40.68
N GLY A 4 -58.13 -38.91 -41.19
CA GLY A 4 -57.73 -38.47 -42.52
C GLY A 4 -56.34 -37.81 -42.39
N GLY A 5 -55.70 -37.54 -43.53
CA GLY A 5 -54.31 -37.07 -43.62
C GLY A 5 -54.05 -35.61 -43.26
N TYR A 6 -52.86 -35.17 -43.69
CA TYR A 6 -52.25 -33.82 -43.66
C TYR A 6 -51.58 -33.45 -42.33
N GLY A 7 -50.32 -33.00 -42.27
CA GLY A 7 -49.41 -32.51 -43.30
C GLY A 7 -48.63 -31.30 -42.75
N THR A 8 -47.30 -31.34 -42.92
CA THR A 8 -46.36 -30.21 -43.01
C THR A 8 -46.20 -29.23 -41.83
N GLY A 9 -44.96 -29.06 -41.37
CA GLY A 9 -44.55 -27.97 -40.48
C GLY A 9 -43.03 -27.78 -40.46
N TYR A 10 -42.53 -26.93 -41.37
CA TYR A 10 -41.34 -26.09 -41.29
C TYR A 10 -40.35 -26.31 -40.13
N TYR A 11 -39.14 -26.81 -40.44
CA TYR A 11 -37.94 -26.46 -39.66
C TYR A 11 -37.43 -25.11 -40.17
N GLY A 12 -37.85 -24.03 -39.51
CA GLY A 12 -37.19 -22.74 -39.64
C GLY A 12 -35.83 -22.83 -38.96
N GLN A 13 -34.75 -22.64 -39.73
CA GLN A 13 -33.45 -22.24 -39.20
C GLN A 13 -33.63 -20.89 -38.50
N GLY A 14 -33.66 -20.91 -37.17
CA GLY A 14 -33.32 -19.75 -36.37
C GLY A 14 -31.82 -19.76 -36.17
N TYR A 15 -31.10 -18.98 -36.97
CA TYR A 15 -29.79 -18.47 -36.57
C TYR A 15 -30.02 -17.68 -35.28
N TYR A 16 -29.72 -18.29 -34.13
CA TYR A 16 -29.36 -17.50 -32.97
C TYR A 16 -27.97 -16.97 -33.27
N GLY A 17 -27.90 -15.65 -33.49
CA GLY A 17 -26.65 -14.93 -33.51
C GLY A 17 -25.92 -15.27 -32.22
N VAL A 18 -24.77 -15.90 -32.38
CA VAL A 18 -23.70 -15.86 -31.40
C VAL A 18 -23.38 -14.38 -31.33
N ASP A 19 -23.83 -13.69 -30.28
CA ASP A 19 -23.23 -12.41 -29.94
C ASP A 19 -21.75 -12.73 -29.78
N ASP A 20 -20.94 -12.16 -30.67
CA ASP A 20 -19.50 -12.31 -30.67
C ASP A 20 -19.01 -12.05 -29.25
N ASP A 21 -18.37 -13.06 -28.66
CA ASP A 21 -17.56 -12.93 -27.45
C ASP A 21 -16.47 -11.90 -27.75
N ILE A 22 -16.79 -10.64 -27.47
CA ILE A 22 -15.82 -9.56 -27.41
C ILE A 22 -15.00 -9.82 -26.13
N PRO A 23 -13.67 -10.00 -26.22
CA PRO A 23 -12.83 -10.12 -25.04
C PRO A 23 -13.05 -8.89 -24.14
N ILE A 24 -13.29 -9.15 -22.86
CA ILE A 24 -13.72 -8.15 -21.89
C ILE A 24 -12.49 -7.40 -21.41
N GLU A 25 -12.30 -6.18 -21.89
CA GLU A 25 -11.39 -5.24 -21.24
C GLU A 25 -11.92 -4.95 -19.84
N LEU A 26 -11.11 -5.26 -18.82
CA LEU A 26 -11.36 -4.92 -17.43
C LEU A 26 -11.68 -3.43 -17.31
N ALA A 27 -12.96 -3.12 -17.21
CA ALA A 27 -13.46 -1.77 -17.07
C ALA A 27 -12.78 -0.79 -18.05
N GLU A 28 -13.20 -0.77 -19.32
CA GLU A 28 -13.19 0.49 -20.10
C GLU A 28 -14.15 1.49 -19.43
N THR A 29 -13.84 1.88 -18.20
CA THR A 29 -14.60 2.83 -17.44
C THR A 29 -14.18 4.21 -17.88
N ARG A 30 -14.72 4.64 -19.04
CA ARG A 30 -14.74 6.02 -19.55
C ARG A 30 -13.45 6.85 -19.33
N GLY A 31 -12.26 6.26 -19.35
CA GLY A 31 -10.99 7.00 -19.20
C GLY A 31 -9.90 6.36 -18.33
N ALA A 32 -10.20 5.28 -17.59
CA ALA A 32 -9.19 4.51 -16.87
C ALA A 32 -9.36 3.00 -17.08
N VAL A 33 -8.26 2.28 -17.29
CA VAL A 33 -8.21 0.82 -17.50
C VAL A 33 -7.35 0.18 -16.41
N CYS A 34 -7.80 -0.92 -15.82
CA CYS A 34 -7.00 -1.68 -14.85
C CYS A 34 -6.26 -2.81 -15.58
N ILE A 35 -4.93 -2.81 -15.46
CA ILE A 35 -4.04 -3.78 -16.10
C ILE A 35 -3.43 -4.68 -15.03
N VAL A 36 -3.52 -5.99 -15.24
CA VAL A 36 -2.95 -7.02 -14.37
C VAL A 36 -1.92 -7.82 -15.16
N GLU A 37 -0.70 -7.88 -14.64
CA GLU A 37 0.40 -8.57 -15.30
C GLU A 37 1.13 -9.52 -14.36
N ILE A 38 1.41 -10.72 -14.87
CA ILE A 38 2.22 -11.72 -14.18
C ILE A 38 3.61 -11.76 -14.82
N GLN A 39 4.65 -11.89 -14.00
CA GLN A 39 6.00 -12.01 -14.50
C GLN A 39 6.22 -13.35 -15.19
N VAL A 40 6.82 -13.30 -16.37
CA VAL A 40 7.34 -14.45 -17.09
C VAL A 40 8.80 -14.59 -16.69
N ALA A 41 9.11 -15.60 -15.87
CA ALA A 41 10.44 -15.80 -15.34
C ALA A 41 11.46 -16.01 -16.46
N ALA A 42 12.43 -15.09 -16.54
CA ALA A 42 13.63 -15.08 -17.37
C ALA A 42 13.49 -15.64 -18.80
N VAL A 43 13.57 -14.72 -19.77
CA VAL A 43 14.54 -14.78 -20.87
C VAL A 43 14.84 -16.23 -21.27
N SER A 44 13.97 -16.79 -22.11
CA SER A 44 14.26 -18.05 -22.77
C SER A 44 15.65 -17.98 -23.41
N THR A 45 16.27 -19.10 -23.77
CA THR A 45 17.47 -19.09 -24.62
C THR A 45 17.26 -18.38 -25.97
N ASP A 46 16.02 -18.03 -26.32
CA ASP A 46 15.61 -17.23 -27.48
C ASP A 46 15.27 -15.78 -27.11
N SER A 47 15.57 -15.34 -25.88
CA SER A 47 15.32 -13.97 -25.50
C SER A 47 16.22 -13.02 -26.29
N PRO A 48 15.69 -11.86 -26.72
CA PRO A 48 16.50 -10.85 -27.38
C PRO A 48 17.51 -10.18 -26.42
N TYR A 49 17.48 -10.51 -25.13
CA TYR A 49 18.25 -9.83 -24.11
C TYR A 49 19.63 -10.45 -23.84
N PHE A 50 20.58 -9.55 -23.55
CA PHE A 50 21.97 -9.85 -23.30
C PHE A 50 22.13 -10.78 -22.09
N THR A 51 22.70 -11.96 -22.35
CA THR A 51 23.02 -12.98 -21.35
C THR A 51 24.54 -13.04 -21.14
N LEU A 52 24.95 -12.87 -19.87
CA LEU A 52 26.36 -12.86 -19.50
C LEU A 52 26.97 -14.26 -19.72
N GLY A 53 28.00 -14.34 -20.57
CA GLY A 53 28.71 -15.59 -20.88
C GLY A 53 28.26 -16.29 -22.17
N SER A 54 27.20 -15.82 -22.82
CA SER A 54 26.78 -16.29 -24.16
C SER A 54 26.88 -15.19 -25.22
N ASP A 55 26.56 -13.95 -24.86
CA ASP A 55 26.44 -12.86 -25.84
C ASP A 55 27.69 -11.98 -25.92
N ALA A 56 27.95 -11.45 -27.12
CA ALA A 56 29.07 -10.55 -27.35
C ALA A 56 28.80 -9.16 -26.74
N LEU A 57 29.84 -8.59 -26.11
CA LEU A 57 29.77 -7.24 -25.55
C LEU A 57 29.50 -6.21 -26.66
N GLY A 58 28.51 -5.34 -26.45
CA GLY A 58 28.16 -4.25 -27.36
C GLY A 58 27.13 -4.59 -28.45
N THR A 59 26.58 -5.81 -28.46
CA THR A 59 25.53 -6.20 -29.43
C THR A 59 24.21 -6.66 -28.81
N GLY A 60 24.19 -7.02 -27.51
CA GLY A 60 22.97 -7.45 -26.84
C GLY A 60 22.13 -6.28 -26.32
N VAL A 61 20.80 -6.47 -26.32
CA VAL A 61 19.84 -5.54 -25.72
C VAL A 61 19.80 -5.84 -24.22
N LEU A 62 19.96 -4.87 -23.33
CA LEU A 62 19.77 -5.14 -21.90
C LEU A 62 18.30 -5.50 -21.65
N GLY A 63 18.06 -6.56 -20.88
CA GLY A 63 16.70 -6.93 -20.47
C GLY A 63 16.03 -5.81 -19.68
N PRO A 64 14.70 -5.72 -19.69
CA PRO A 64 14.00 -4.82 -18.79
C PRO A 64 14.34 -5.20 -17.35
N ASP A 65 14.65 -4.20 -16.53
CA ASP A 65 14.76 -4.39 -15.09
C ASP A 65 13.44 -4.99 -14.58
N GLY A 66 13.51 -6.21 -14.02
CA GLY A 66 12.34 -6.89 -13.49
C GLY A 66 11.58 -7.79 -14.48
N GLY A 67 12.21 -8.29 -15.55
CA GLY A 67 11.68 -9.40 -16.36
C GLY A 67 10.59 -9.03 -17.37
N GLU A 68 10.15 -10.01 -18.17
CA GLU A 68 9.01 -9.84 -19.08
C GLU A 68 7.70 -10.00 -18.31
N TRP A 69 6.70 -9.19 -18.68
CA TRP A 69 5.40 -9.15 -18.04
C TRP A 69 4.35 -9.57 -19.06
N LEU A 70 3.49 -10.51 -18.66
CA LEU A 70 2.37 -10.97 -19.44
C LEU A 70 1.09 -10.39 -18.89
N ASP A 71 0.38 -9.64 -19.73
CA ASP A 71 -0.95 -9.13 -19.44
C ASP A 71 -1.97 -10.28 -19.40
N ILE A 72 -2.71 -10.37 -18.29
CA ILE A 72 -3.78 -11.35 -18.08
C ILE A 72 -5.11 -10.65 -17.77
N SER A 73 -5.22 -9.35 -18.08
CA SER A 73 -6.36 -8.52 -17.70
C SER A 73 -7.68 -9.04 -18.27
N GLU A 74 -7.66 -9.60 -19.47
CA GLU A 74 -8.86 -10.16 -20.13
C GLU A 74 -9.54 -11.27 -19.33
N HIS A 75 -8.80 -11.95 -18.44
CA HIS A 75 -9.33 -13.03 -17.62
C HIS A 75 -9.86 -12.56 -16.27
N VAL A 76 -9.58 -11.33 -15.83
CA VAL A 76 -9.91 -10.89 -14.47
C VAL A 76 -11.39 -10.50 -14.38
N VAL A 77 -12.08 -11.07 -13.40
CA VAL A 77 -13.50 -10.79 -13.08
C VAL A 77 -13.61 -9.81 -11.92
N GLU A 78 -12.80 -10.04 -10.88
CA GLU A 78 -12.75 -9.22 -9.69
C GLU A 78 -11.31 -9.08 -9.24
N LEU A 79 -10.95 -7.87 -8.85
CA LEU A 79 -9.68 -7.55 -8.21
C LEU A 79 -9.94 -6.79 -6.92
N SER A 80 -9.26 -7.17 -5.85
CA SER A 80 -9.17 -6.36 -4.65
C SER A 80 -7.75 -6.25 -4.15
N THR A 81 -7.37 -5.07 -3.69
CA THR A 81 -6.07 -4.83 -3.05
C THR A 81 -6.27 -4.11 -1.73
N ALA A 82 -5.36 -4.34 -0.78
CA ALA A 82 -5.31 -3.62 0.48
C ALA A 82 -3.85 -3.52 0.93
N ALA A 83 -3.34 -2.30 1.07
CA ALA A 83 -2.00 -2.02 1.56
C ALA A 83 -2.01 -0.86 2.56
N GLY A 84 -1.09 -0.89 3.53
CA GLY A 84 -0.93 0.14 4.56
C GLY A 84 -1.41 -0.30 5.94
N ARG A 85 -1.88 0.66 6.74
CA ARG A 85 -2.28 0.44 8.14
C ARG A 85 -3.61 1.09 8.46
N SER A 86 -4.26 0.58 9.50
CA SER A 86 -5.56 1.06 9.99
C SER A 86 -5.45 2.21 11.00
N SER A 87 -4.29 2.34 11.65
CA SER A 87 -4.02 3.34 12.68
C SER A 87 -2.58 3.81 12.61
N GLU A 88 -2.35 5.08 12.95
CA GLU A 88 -1.02 5.67 12.90
C GLU A 88 -0.04 5.18 13.97
N LEU A 89 -0.56 4.48 14.98
CA LEU A 89 0.24 3.88 16.04
C LEU A 89 0.73 2.48 15.71
N ASP A 90 0.07 1.83 14.76
CA ASP A 90 0.33 0.45 14.36
C ASP A 90 1.38 0.39 13.24
N PRO A 91 2.09 -0.73 13.10
CA PRO A 91 2.95 -0.93 11.94
C PRO A 91 2.11 -1.11 10.67
N VAL A 92 2.76 -1.07 9.51
CA VAL A 92 2.13 -1.48 8.25
C VAL A 92 2.07 -3.01 8.22
N ASP A 93 0.87 -3.52 7.99
CA ASP A 93 0.63 -4.95 7.83
C ASP A 93 1.06 -5.41 6.42
N VAL A 94 1.25 -6.71 6.27
CA VAL A 94 1.46 -7.32 4.94
C VAL A 94 0.24 -7.03 4.07
N GLY A 95 0.44 -6.27 3.01
CA GLY A 95 -0.57 -5.97 2.02
C GLY A 95 -0.94 -7.18 1.20
N LYS A 96 -2.20 -7.22 0.77
CA LYS A 96 -2.79 -8.35 0.07
C LYS A 96 -3.42 -7.89 -1.23
N ALA A 97 -3.39 -8.76 -2.22
CA ALA A 97 -4.22 -8.65 -3.41
C ALA A 97 -4.91 -9.99 -3.68
N THR A 98 -6.17 -9.93 -4.10
CA THR A 98 -6.94 -11.10 -4.51
C THR A 98 -7.48 -10.84 -5.90
N LEU A 99 -7.19 -11.77 -6.82
CA LEU A 99 -7.69 -11.74 -8.18
C LEU A 99 -8.55 -12.97 -8.41
N VAL A 100 -9.75 -12.77 -8.95
CA VAL A 100 -10.62 -13.84 -9.41
C VAL A 100 -10.59 -13.81 -10.93
N LEU A 101 -10.16 -14.91 -11.54
CA LEU A 101 -10.04 -15.08 -12.98
C LEU A 101 -11.18 -15.98 -13.49
N ASP A 102 -11.76 -15.62 -14.64
CA ASP A 102 -12.64 -16.50 -15.41
C ASP A 102 -11.80 -17.56 -16.10
N ASN A 103 -12.20 -18.83 -15.93
CA ASN A 103 -11.52 -19.98 -16.53
C ASN A 103 -12.46 -20.79 -17.44
N ALA A 104 -13.53 -20.18 -17.96
CA ALA A 104 -14.49 -20.86 -18.84
C ALA A 104 -13.85 -21.45 -20.11
N ASP A 105 -12.77 -20.83 -20.61
CA ASP A 105 -12.02 -21.24 -21.79
C ASP A 105 -10.81 -22.14 -21.50
N GLY A 106 -10.48 -22.36 -20.22
CA GLY A 106 -9.33 -23.12 -19.76
C GLY A 106 -7.97 -22.43 -19.93
N GLN A 107 -7.90 -21.15 -20.29
CA GLN A 107 -6.63 -20.45 -20.57
C GLN A 107 -5.84 -20.08 -19.30
N VAL A 108 -6.51 -20.04 -18.15
CA VAL A 108 -5.89 -19.77 -16.84
C VAL A 108 -5.90 -21.00 -15.92
N ASP A 109 -6.22 -22.18 -16.46
CA ASP A 109 -6.25 -23.43 -15.70
C ASP A 109 -4.86 -23.77 -15.11
N PRO A 110 -4.71 -23.92 -13.79
CA PRO A 110 -3.39 -24.13 -13.17
C PRO A 110 -2.82 -25.52 -13.43
N LEU A 111 -3.57 -26.44 -14.03
CA LEU A 111 -3.16 -27.83 -14.29
C LEU A 111 -2.81 -28.08 -15.76
N PHE A 112 -3.45 -27.39 -16.70
CA PHE A 112 -3.33 -27.72 -18.14
C PHE A 112 -3.15 -26.51 -19.07
N SER A 113 -3.28 -25.28 -18.58
CA SER A 113 -3.22 -24.10 -19.44
C SER A 113 -1.81 -23.78 -19.91
N PRO A 114 -1.66 -22.97 -20.99
CA PRO A 114 -0.38 -22.36 -21.36
C PRO A 114 0.22 -21.50 -20.24
N LEU A 115 -0.61 -20.95 -19.35
CA LEU A 115 -0.23 -20.08 -18.25
C LEU A 115 0.14 -20.82 -16.96
N GLN A 116 -0.03 -22.15 -16.92
CA GLN A 116 0.28 -22.99 -15.75
C GLN A 116 1.67 -22.70 -15.17
N ALA A 117 2.67 -22.47 -16.03
CA ALA A 117 4.02 -22.19 -15.57
C ALA A 117 4.05 -20.93 -14.71
N TYR A 118 3.23 -19.91 -14.98
CA TYR A 118 3.26 -18.61 -14.32
C TYR A 118 2.26 -18.49 -13.16
N LEU A 119 1.20 -19.29 -13.17
CA LEU A 119 0.18 -19.37 -12.11
C LEU A 119 0.65 -20.27 -10.96
N ARG A 120 1.70 -19.83 -10.26
CA ARG A 120 2.30 -20.57 -9.14
C ARG A 120 2.73 -19.64 -8.01
N ALA A 121 2.75 -20.17 -6.80
CA ALA A 121 3.28 -19.48 -5.63
C ALA A 121 4.73 -18.99 -5.86
N GLY A 122 5.02 -17.80 -5.34
CA GLY A 122 6.29 -17.10 -5.46
C GLY A 122 6.48 -16.33 -6.77
N ASN A 123 5.59 -16.47 -7.76
CA ASN A 123 5.73 -15.71 -8.99
C ASN A 123 5.31 -14.24 -8.80
N PRO A 124 6.10 -13.25 -9.24
CA PRO A 124 5.72 -11.85 -9.12
C PRO A 124 4.52 -11.47 -9.97
N ILE A 125 3.69 -10.57 -9.43
CA ILE A 125 2.52 -10.00 -10.08
C ILE A 125 2.47 -8.51 -9.80
N ARG A 126 2.07 -7.72 -10.81
CA ARG A 126 1.87 -6.28 -10.69
C ARG A 126 0.52 -5.88 -11.22
N ILE A 127 -0.02 -4.82 -10.65
CA ILE A 127 -1.31 -4.23 -11.00
C ILE A 127 -1.06 -2.75 -11.26
N ARG A 128 -1.52 -2.26 -12.39
CA ARG A 128 -1.37 -0.87 -12.83
C ARG A 128 -2.68 -0.34 -13.37
N GLY A 129 -2.88 0.96 -13.27
CA GLY A 129 -3.96 1.67 -13.93
C GLY A 129 -3.41 2.46 -15.10
N GLU A 130 -4.06 2.40 -16.24
CA GLU A 130 -3.74 3.26 -17.38
C GLU A 130 -4.81 4.36 -17.47
N VAL A 131 -4.38 5.62 -17.54
CA VAL A 131 -5.26 6.78 -17.77
C VAL A 131 -4.69 7.58 -18.92
N ALA A 132 -5.42 7.63 -20.04
CA ALA A 132 -5.01 8.36 -21.25
C ALA A 132 -3.56 8.03 -21.73
N GLY A 133 -3.15 6.76 -21.60
CA GLY A 133 -1.81 6.27 -21.98
C GLY A 133 -0.70 6.53 -20.94
N GLU A 134 -1.03 7.05 -19.75
CA GLU A 134 -0.10 7.15 -18.61
C GLU A 134 -0.35 6.04 -17.60
N ASP A 135 0.72 5.39 -17.16
CA ASP A 135 0.70 4.28 -16.22
C ASP A 135 0.81 4.74 -14.76
N PHE A 136 -0.09 4.23 -13.92
CA PHE A 136 -0.14 4.44 -12.48
C PHE A 136 0.02 3.09 -11.77
N PRO A 137 1.10 2.84 -11.03
CA PRO A 137 1.24 1.58 -10.29
C PRO A 137 0.29 1.54 -9.11
N ILE A 138 -0.48 0.46 -9.02
CA ILE A 138 -1.50 0.26 -7.97
C ILE A 138 -0.96 -0.68 -6.91
N TRP A 139 -0.35 -1.79 -7.32
CA TRP A 139 0.10 -2.82 -6.39
C TRP A 139 1.19 -3.70 -7.00
N PHE A 140 2.11 -4.18 -6.16
CA PHE A 140 3.17 -5.11 -6.53
C PHE A 140 3.38 -6.15 -5.43
N GLY A 141 3.58 -7.40 -5.81
CA GLY A 141 3.94 -8.47 -4.88
C GLY A 141 4.12 -9.80 -5.57
N THR A 142 3.83 -10.88 -4.84
CA THR A 142 3.97 -12.27 -5.32
C THR A 142 2.72 -13.07 -5.03
N ILE A 143 2.43 -14.04 -5.89
CA ILE A 143 1.37 -15.02 -5.66
C ILE A 143 1.76 -15.88 -4.45
N GLU A 144 0.88 -15.98 -3.45
CA GLU A 144 1.05 -16.85 -2.29
C GLU A 144 0.33 -18.18 -2.52
N ASP A 145 -0.89 -18.12 -3.06
CA ASP A 145 -1.75 -19.28 -3.26
C ASP A 145 -2.56 -19.17 -4.56
N VAL A 146 -2.85 -20.32 -5.15
CA VAL A 146 -3.64 -20.47 -6.37
C VAL A 146 -4.73 -21.51 -6.09
N ASP A 147 -5.94 -21.02 -5.87
CA ASP A 147 -7.12 -21.84 -5.68
C ASP A 147 -7.95 -21.88 -6.97
N PHE A 148 -8.69 -22.97 -7.22
CA PHE A 148 -9.50 -23.09 -8.42
C PHE A 148 -10.77 -23.91 -8.21
N GLU A 149 -11.87 -23.40 -8.76
CA GLU A 149 -13.18 -24.04 -8.72
C GLU A 149 -13.52 -24.62 -10.09
N LEU A 150 -13.87 -25.91 -10.14
CA LEU A 150 -14.25 -26.62 -11.38
C LEU A 150 -15.78 -26.66 -11.58
N GLY A 151 -16.49 -25.64 -11.07
CA GLY A 151 -17.94 -25.53 -11.15
C GLY A 151 -18.45 -25.26 -12.57
N TYR A 152 -19.75 -24.96 -12.69
CA TYR A 152 -20.36 -24.60 -13.98
C TYR A 152 -19.77 -23.32 -14.59
N SER A 153 -19.34 -22.39 -13.74
CA SER A 153 -18.54 -21.22 -14.09
C SER A 153 -17.19 -21.38 -13.39
N PRO A 154 -16.22 -22.04 -14.04
CA PRO A 154 -14.95 -22.33 -13.41
C PRO A 154 -14.15 -21.04 -13.19
N THR A 155 -13.52 -20.92 -12.03
CA THR A 155 -12.74 -19.73 -11.65
C THR A 155 -11.40 -20.13 -11.07
N VAL A 156 -10.42 -19.24 -11.20
CA VAL A 156 -9.10 -19.37 -10.56
C VAL A 156 -8.89 -18.14 -9.68
N THR A 157 -8.61 -18.36 -8.40
CA THR A 157 -8.37 -17.29 -7.43
C THR A 157 -6.89 -17.23 -7.09
N LEU A 158 -6.26 -16.09 -7.36
CA LEU A 158 -4.89 -15.80 -6.96
C LEU A 158 -4.92 -14.99 -5.66
N SER A 159 -4.38 -15.57 -4.59
CA SER A 159 -4.09 -14.83 -3.36
C SER A 159 -2.65 -14.38 -3.38
N CYS A 160 -2.42 -13.08 -3.26
CA CYS A 160 -1.12 -12.46 -3.41
C CYS A 160 -0.76 -11.64 -2.17
N VAL A 161 0.54 -11.57 -1.90
CA VAL A 161 1.12 -10.82 -0.78
C VAL A 161 2.22 -9.89 -1.25
N ASP A 162 2.39 -8.76 -0.57
CA ASP A 162 3.41 -7.78 -0.91
C ASP A 162 4.82 -8.15 -0.39
N LEU A 163 5.78 -7.24 -0.58
CA LEU A 163 7.18 -7.46 -0.20
C LEU A 163 7.40 -7.62 1.31
N LEU A 164 6.48 -7.17 2.18
CA LEU A 164 6.63 -7.38 3.63
C LEU A 164 6.46 -8.85 4.01
N ALA A 165 5.75 -9.65 3.21
CA ALA A 165 5.61 -11.09 3.44
C ALA A 165 6.95 -11.82 3.41
N ALA A 166 7.88 -11.38 2.55
CA ALA A 166 9.22 -11.95 2.49
C ALA A 166 9.99 -11.77 3.82
N LEU A 167 9.79 -10.65 4.50
CA LEU A 167 10.34 -10.41 5.84
C LEU A 167 9.56 -11.17 6.92
N GLY A 168 8.24 -11.34 6.74
CA GLY A 168 7.38 -12.06 7.68
C GLY A 168 7.68 -13.55 7.76
N GLY A 169 8.16 -14.15 6.66
CA GLY A 169 8.59 -15.55 6.60
C GLY A 169 10.05 -15.79 7.02
N ALA A 170 10.81 -14.74 7.34
CA ALA A 170 12.24 -14.83 7.63
C ALA A 170 12.57 -14.58 9.11
N GLU A 171 13.47 -15.40 9.65
CA GLU A 171 13.97 -15.30 11.03
C GLU A 171 15.39 -14.72 11.05
N LEU A 172 15.66 -13.79 11.97
CA LEU A 172 17.01 -13.29 12.18
C LEU A 172 17.73 -14.20 13.17
N ALA A 173 18.75 -14.90 12.68
CA ALA A 173 19.61 -15.72 13.53
C ALA A 173 20.23 -14.90 14.66
N GLU A 174 20.32 -15.48 15.86
CA GLU A 174 20.95 -14.82 17.00
C GLU A 174 22.43 -14.50 16.70
N LEU A 175 22.84 -13.28 17.04
CA LEU A 175 24.21 -12.83 16.92
C LEU A 175 25.04 -13.34 18.10
N PRO A 176 26.31 -13.72 17.88
CA PRO A 176 27.17 -14.28 18.92
C PRO A 176 27.51 -13.28 20.04
N ALA A 177 27.30 -12.00 19.81
CA ALA A 177 27.46 -10.92 20.78
C ALA A 177 26.58 -9.73 20.37
N ALA A 178 26.39 -8.78 21.28
CA ALA A 178 25.71 -7.53 20.96
C ALA A 178 26.48 -6.75 19.88
N GLN A 179 25.82 -6.40 18.78
CA GLN A 179 26.42 -5.69 17.66
C GLN A 179 25.61 -4.46 17.27
N TYR A 180 26.19 -3.65 16.36
CA TYR A 180 25.52 -2.56 15.66
C TYR A 180 25.10 -1.38 16.54
N GLU A 181 25.71 -1.21 17.71
CA GLU A 181 25.44 -0.05 18.57
C GLU A 181 25.61 1.28 17.81
N SER A 182 24.73 2.23 18.11
CA SER A 182 24.69 3.56 17.49
C SER A 182 24.34 3.59 15.99
N ASP A 183 23.90 2.47 15.41
CA ASP A 183 23.29 2.49 14.08
C ASP A 183 22.09 3.46 14.04
N LEU A 184 21.92 4.12 12.89
CA LEU A 184 20.68 4.82 12.56
C LEU A 184 19.65 3.84 11.96
N PRO A 185 18.34 4.16 11.96
CA PRO A 185 17.28 3.24 11.56
C PRO A 185 17.45 2.72 10.14
N GLY A 186 17.77 3.57 9.17
CA GLY A 186 17.98 3.15 7.77
C GLY A 186 19.14 2.19 7.61
N ALA A 187 20.25 2.43 8.32
CA ALA A 187 21.40 1.53 8.32
C ALA A 187 21.07 0.18 8.97
N ARG A 188 20.35 0.18 10.09
CA ARG A 188 19.93 -1.06 10.74
C ARG A 188 18.93 -1.85 9.89
N LEU A 189 17.98 -1.18 9.24
CA LEU A 189 17.06 -1.80 8.30
C LEU A 189 17.81 -2.45 7.12
N ALA A 190 18.79 -1.76 6.53
CA ALA A 190 19.59 -2.33 5.45
C ALA A 190 20.30 -3.62 5.87
N ARG A 191 20.81 -3.70 7.11
CA ARG A 191 21.39 -4.94 7.65
C ARG A 191 20.36 -6.05 7.83
N VAL A 192 19.18 -5.74 8.35
CA VAL A 192 18.08 -6.71 8.48
C VAL A 192 17.71 -7.29 7.11
N LEU A 193 17.60 -6.43 6.09
CA LEU A 193 17.30 -6.82 4.72
C LEU A 193 18.41 -7.69 4.10
N ASP A 194 19.67 -7.31 4.28
CA ASP A 194 20.84 -8.07 3.79
C ASP A 194 20.88 -9.49 4.38
N VAL A 195 20.60 -9.63 5.68
CA VAL A 195 20.60 -10.93 6.38
C VAL A 195 19.53 -11.87 5.86
N VAL A 196 18.36 -11.35 5.50
CA VAL A 196 17.27 -12.17 4.94
C VAL A 196 17.39 -12.34 3.42
N GLY A 197 18.47 -11.84 2.81
CA GLY A 197 18.71 -11.95 1.37
C GLY A 197 17.78 -11.09 0.52
N PHE A 198 17.19 -10.03 1.09
CA PHE A 198 16.39 -9.08 0.33
C PHE A 198 17.28 -8.23 -0.59
N ASP A 199 16.85 -8.03 -1.83
CA ASP A 199 17.57 -7.22 -2.80
C ASP A 199 17.53 -5.73 -2.42
N LEU A 200 18.66 -5.22 -1.90
CA LEU A 200 18.80 -3.83 -1.48
C LEU A 200 18.66 -2.82 -2.64
N SER A 201 18.78 -3.23 -3.91
CA SER A 201 18.48 -2.34 -5.04
C SER A 201 16.98 -1.97 -5.10
N ARG A 202 16.14 -2.78 -4.46
CA ARG A 202 14.69 -2.58 -4.31
C ARG A 202 14.33 -2.04 -2.92
N ALA A 203 15.25 -1.35 -2.26
CA ALA A 203 15.03 -0.71 -0.97
C ALA A 203 15.40 0.78 -1.01
N GLU A 204 14.47 1.64 -0.59
CA GLU A 204 14.68 3.08 -0.41
C GLU A 204 14.57 3.42 1.07
N LEU A 205 15.71 3.47 1.75
CA LEU A 205 15.75 3.62 3.20
C LEU A 205 16.28 4.99 3.62
N ALA A 206 15.41 5.84 4.18
CA ALA A 206 15.87 7.07 4.82
C ALA A 206 16.82 6.76 5.98
N ALA A 207 17.86 7.58 6.17
CA ALA A 207 18.83 7.37 7.24
C ALA A 207 18.17 7.31 8.63
N GLY A 208 17.22 8.21 8.90
CA GLY A 208 16.61 8.42 10.22
C GLY A 208 17.51 9.19 11.19
N SER A 209 17.02 9.47 12.40
CA SER A 209 17.73 10.27 13.41
C SER A 209 17.82 9.62 14.78
N ALA A 210 17.04 8.58 15.07
CA ALA A 210 17.12 7.85 16.33
C ALA A 210 18.39 7.01 16.39
N VAL A 211 19.20 7.21 17.42
CA VAL A 211 20.37 6.38 17.68
C VAL A 211 19.92 5.07 18.34
N LEU A 212 20.26 3.94 17.74
CA LEU A 212 19.80 2.63 18.19
C LEU A 212 20.81 1.94 19.13
N ALA A 213 20.29 1.25 20.13
CA ALA A 213 21.07 0.35 20.99
C ALA A 213 21.64 -0.83 20.19
N SER A 214 22.66 -1.47 20.75
CA SER A 214 23.17 -2.75 20.24
C SER A 214 22.06 -3.81 20.22
N THR A 215 22.14 -4.78 19.31
CA THR A 215 21.18 -5.89 19.21
C THR A 215 21.90 -7.24 19.19
N VAL A 216 21.18 -8.29 19.59
CA VAL A 216 21.60 -9.70 19.50
C VAL A 216 20.74 -10.52 18.53
N TRP A 217 19.77 -9.90 17.85
CA TRP A 217 18.76 -10.61 17.02
C TRP A 217 18.10 -11.80 17.76
N GLY A 218 17.44 -12.72 17.05
CA GLY A 218 16.62 -13.79 17.64
C GLY A 218 15.10 -13.55 17.56
N GLU A 219 14.68 -12.64 16.68
CA GLU A 219 13.26 -12.31 16.43
C GLU A 219 12.99 -12.34 14.92
N ALA A 220 11.71 -12.42 14.55
CA ALA A 220 11.27 -12.34 13.16
C ALA A 220 11.75 -11.03 12.50
N ALA A 221 12.18 -11.12 11.24
CA ALA A 221 12.78 -9.99 10.54
C ALA A 221 11.78 -8.83 10.35
N LEU A 222 10.52 -9.14 10.04
CA LEU A 222 9.46 -8.13 9.92
C LEU A 222 9.20 -7.40 11.25
N ALA A 223 9.09 -8.14 12.36
CA ALA A 223 8.87 -7.55 13.68
C ALA A 223 10.03 -6.63 14.08
N THR A 224 11.27 -7.07 13.83
CA THR A 224 12.48 -6.27 14.06
C THR A 224 12.45 -4.99 13.20
N ALA A 225 12.15 -5.12 11.91
CA ALA A 225 12.09 -3.99 10.97
C ALA A 225 11.01 -2.97 11.36
N GLN A 226 9.82 -3.44 11.74
CA GLN A 226 8.73 -2.60 12.22
C GLN A 226 9.10 -1.88 13.53
N LYS A 227 9.75 -2.56 14.48
CA LYS A 227 10.21 -1.94 15.74
C LYS A 227 11.31 -0.89 15.51
N ILE A 228 12.20 -1.10 14.54
CA ILE A 228 13.16 -0.07 14.09
C ILE A 228 12.41 1.17 13.56
N ALA A 229 11.43 0.96 12.67
CA ALA A 229 10.64 2.07 12.12
C ALA A 229 9.86 2.82 13.21
N MET A 230 9.27 2.10 14.17
CA MET A 230 8.56 2.70 15.31
C MET A 230 9.47 3.46 16.27
N THR A 231 10.72 3.01 16.45
CA THR A 231 11.74 3.73 17.23
C THR A 231 12.05 5.07 16.56
N GLU A 232 12.05 5.11 15.23
CA GLU A 232 12.18 6.35 14.50
C GLU A 232 10.91 7.22 14.54
N ASP A 233 9.73 6.69 14.89
CA ASP A 233 8.44 7.34 14.57
C ASP A 233 8.30 7.55 13.04
N GLY A 234 8.81 6.58 12.29
CA GLY A 234 8.80 6.54 10.83
C GLY A 234 7.79 5.53 10.29
N LEU A 235 7.84 5.31 8.97
CA LEU A 235 6.97 4.38 8.26
C LEU A 235 7.80 3.48 7.34
N LEU A 236 7.68 2.16 7.52
CA LEU A 236 8.21 1.16 6.61
C LEU A 236 7.04 0.53 5.86
N PHE A 237 7.07 0.54 4.53
CA PHE A 237 5.98 0.02 3.70
C PHE A 237 6.50 -0.35 2.29
N PRO A 238 5.84 -1.27 1.58
CA PRO A 238 6.12 -1.54 0.19
C PRO A 238 5.40 -0.52 -0.70
N SER A 239 6.13 0.02 -1.66
CA SER A 239 5.61 0.86 -2.72
C SER A 239 4.95 0.01 -3.81
N ALA A 240 3.95 0.56 -4.49
CA ALA A 240 3.33 -0.06 -5.66
C ALA A 240 4.31 -0.29 -6.83
N TYR A 241 5.47 0.36 -6.81
CA TYR A 241 6.59 0.12 -7.74
C TYR A 241 7.41 -1.14 -7.42
N GLY A 242 7.08 -1.87 -6.34
CA GLY A 242 7.86 -3.02 -5.92
C GLY A 242 9.19 -2.65 -5.25
N THR A 243 9.21 -1.56 -4.50
CA THR A 243 10.34 -1.12 -3.69
C THR A 243 9.92 -1.07 -2.23
N LEU A 244 10.74 -1.56 -1.30
CA LEU A 244 10.53 -1.40 0.13
C LEU A 244 11.03 -0.02 0.57
N VAL A 245 10.13 0.83 1.07
CA VAL A 245 10.41 2.22 1.39
C VAL A 245 10.37 2.43 2.89
N PHE A 246 11.38 3.12 3.43
CA PHE A 246 11.39 3.62 4.80
C PHE A 246 11.48 5.14 4.83
N TYR A 247 10.44 5.77 5.38
CA TYR A 247 10.42 7.18 5.70
C TYR A 247 10.77 7.41 7.18
N GLY A 248 11.74 8.30 7.43
CA GLY A 248 12.00 8.82 8.76
C GLY A 248 10.91 9.80 9.22
N ARG A 249 10.91 10.11 10.52
CA ARG A 249 9.96 11.03 11.19
C ARG A 249 9.78 12.40 10.51
N ASP A 250 10.80 12.88 9.80
CA ASP A 250 10.80 14.22 9.21
C ASP A 250 10.21 14.24 7.79
N ALA A 251 9.77 13.10 7.26
CA ALA A 251 9.18 13.01 5.93
C ALA A 251 7.96 13.93 5.77
N LEU A 252 7.13 14.08 6.81
CA LEU A 252 5.98 14.99 6.81
C LEU A 252 6.35 16.48 6.70
N LEU A 253 7.61 16.83 6.95
CA LEU A 253 8.12 18.20 6.88
C LEU A 253 8.95 18.48 5.64
N THR A 254 9.51 17.44 5.03
CA THR A 254 10.58 17.58 4.03
C THR A 254 10.23 16.98 2.68
N ARG A 255 9.37 15.96 2.63
CA ARG A 255 8.95 15.33 1.37
C ARG A 255 7.90 16.21 0.68
N PRO A 256 8.13 16.68 -0.56
CA PRO A 256 7.22 17.61 -1.24
C PRO A 256 5.76 17.14 -1.26
N ARG A 257 5.54 15.85 -1.53
CA ARG A 257 4.21 15.22 -1.61
C ARG A 257 3.53 15.02 -0.24
N SER A 258 4.29 15.09 0.85
CA SER A 258 3.77 15.04 2.22
C SER A 258 3.59 16.44 2.82
N VAL A 259 4.15 17.49 2.20
CA VAL A 259 3.99 18.89 2.62
C VAL A 259 2.88 19.59 1.83
N THR A 260 2.76 19.28 0.54
CA THR A 260 1.75 19.88 -0.35
C THR A 260 0.67 18.85 -0.66
N ALA A 261 -0.60 19.24 -0.56
CA ALA A 261 -1.72 18.36 -0.91
C ALA A 261 -1.61 17.90 -2.37
N GLN A 262 -1.62 16.59 -2.59
CA GLN A 262 -1.59 15.93 -3.89
C GLN A 262 -3.01 15.77 -4.45
N ALA A 263 -4.01 15.72 -3.57
CA ALA A 263 -5.41 15.58 -3.94
C ALA A 263 -6.31 16.48 -3.07
N TYR A 264 -7.40 16.95 -3.67
CA TYR A 264 -8.43 17.74 -3.00
C TYR A 264 -9.77 17.00 -3.10
N PHE A 265 -10.22 16.45 -1.98
CA PHE A 265 -11.51 15.78 -1.86
C PHE A 265 -12.60 16.75 -1.41
N SER A 266 -13.76 16.73 -2.08
CA SER A 266 -14.82 17.71 -1.88
C SER A 266 -16.19 17.14 -2.26
N ASP A 267 -17.24 17.52 -1.54
CA ASP A 267 -18.65 17.28 -1.89
C ASP A 267 -19.24 18.30 -2.87
N LEU A 268 -18.46 19.34 -3.22
CA LEU A 268 -18.80 20.27 -4.29
C LEU A 268 -18.00 19.96 -5.56
N PRO A 269 -18.63 20.04 -6.75
CA PRO A 269 -17.96 19.82 -8.01
C PRO A 269 -16.88 20.90 -8.26
N GLY A 270 -15.89 20.57 -9.08
CA GLY A 270 -14.89 21.54 -9.53
C GLY A 270 -13.70 20.90 -10.23
N VAL A 271 -12.90 21.76 -10.88
CA VAL A 271 -11.65 21.34 -11.53
C VAL A 271 -10.67 20.84 -10.47
N ALA A 272 -10.03 19.70 -10.74
CA ALA A 272 -9.07 19.05 -9.84
C ALA A 272 -9.62 18.80 -8.41
N LYS A 273 -10.94 18.62 -8.29
CA LYS A 273 -11.60 18.16 -7.07
C LYS A 273 -12.11 16.75 -7.30
N ILE A 274 -11.78 15.86 -6.38
CA ILE A 274 -12.25 14.48 -6.35
C ILE A 274 -13.52 14.45 -5.50
N GLU A 275 -14.62 14.05 -6.10
CA GLU A 275 -15.86 13.76 -5.41
C GLU A 275 -15.71 12.42 -4.66
N TYR A 276 -16.15 12.38 -3.42
CA TYR A 276 -16.11 11.18 -2.61
C TYR A 276 -17.52 10.58 -2.46
N GLU A 277 -17.60 9.26 -2.42
CA GLU A 277 -18.84 8.52 -2.20
C GLU A 277 -19.12 8.34 -0.70
N ALA A 278 -18.06 8.10 0.08
CA ALA A 278 -18.13 8.04 1.53
C ALA A 278 -16.98 8.80 2.18
N LEU A 279 -17.28 9.44 3.31
CA LEU A 279 -16.29 10.10 4.17
C LEU A 279 -16.58 9.72 5.61
N ARG A 280 -15.61 9.05 6.26
CA ARG A 280 -15.70 8.65 7.66
C ARG A 280 -14.88 9.60 8.52
N ALA A 281 -15.54 10.22 9.49
CA ALA A 281 -14.91 11.10 10.46
C ALA A 281 -15.18 10.63 11.89
N THR A 282 -14.22 10.81 12.77
CA THR A 282 -14.33 10.51 14.21
C THR A 282 -14.01 11.75 15.03
N TYR A 283 -14.73 11.92 16.13
CA TYR A 283 -14.43 12.89 17.18
C TYR A 283 -14.59 12.15 18.51
N SER A 284 -13.57 11.38 18.87
CA SER A 284 -13.66 10.39 19.94
C SER A 284 -12.42 10.39 20.81
N LEU A 285 -12.63 10.31 22.12
CA LEU A 285 -11.56 10.16 23.08
C LEU A 285 -10.73 8.88 22.83
N ARG A 286 -11.24 7.88 22.10
CA ARG A 286 -10.50 6.67 21.71
C ARG A 286 -9.16 6.96 21.01
N THR A 287 -9.05 8.13 20.40
CA THR A 287 -7.84 8.59 19.70
C THR A 287 -6.93 9.44 20.59
N VAL A 288 -7.33 9.71 21.83
CA VAL A 288 -6.60 10.55 22.79
C VAL A 288 -5.68 9.70 23.65
N TRP A 289 -4.40 10.04 23.64
CA TRP A 289 -3.33 9.47 24.47
C TRP A 289 -2.49 10.60 25.06
N ASN A 290 -2.69 10.87 26.35
CA ASN A 290 -2.09 11.99 27.07
C ASN A 290 -1.05 11.57 28.11
N ASP A 291 -0.69 10.28 28.11
CA ASP A 291 0.29 9.66 28.98
C ASP A 291 0.98 8.54 28.18
N TRP A 292 2.28 8.68 27.92
CA TRP A 292 3.07 7.76 27.10
C TRP A 292 4.32 7.29 27.84
N THR A 293 4.51 5.97 27.84
CA THR A 293 5.73 5.33 28.34
C THR A 293 6.51 4.69 27.20
N VAL A 294 7.77 5.07 27.04
CA VAL A 294 8.69 4.45 26.08
C VAL A 294 9.67 3.56 26.84
N LYS A 295 9.79 2.30 26.40
CA LYS A 295 10.71 1.31 26.98
C LYS A 295 11.90 1.12 26.05
N ILE A 296 13.10 1.10 26.61
CA ILE A 296 14.34 0.90 25.86
C ILE A 296 15.02 -0.43 26.23
N PRO A 297 15.95 -0.95 25.39
CA PRO A 297 16.54 -2.28 25.59
C PRO A 297 17.33 -2.44 26.90
N SER A 298 17.81 -1.34 27.51
CA SER A 298 18.49 -1.39 28.82
C SER A 298 17.55 -1.74 29.99
N GLY A 299 16.23 -1.79 29.75
CA GLY A 299 15.20 -2.02 30.76
C GLY A 299 14.66 -0.75 31.42
N VAL A 300 15.17 0.43 31.03
CA VAL A 300 14.64 1.71 31.50
C VAL A 300 13.30 2.03 30.81
N GLU A 301 12.36 2.55 31.59
CA GLU A 301 11.09 3.09 31.11
C GLU A 301 11.04 4.60 31.33
N VAL A 302 10.79 5.35 30.26
CA VAL A 302 10.66 6.81 30.30
C VAL A 302 9.21 7.20 30.06
N ASN A 303 8.64 7.97 30.97
CA ASN A 303 7.24 8.43 30.89
C ASN A 303 7.14 9.94 30.61
N GLN A 304 6.16 10.33 29.80
CA GLN A 304 5.76 11.71 29.54
C GLN A 304 4.24 11.82 29.55
N TYR A 305 3.69 12.92 30.08
CA TYR A 305 2.25 13.14 30.14
C TYR A 305 1.88 14.64 30.10
N ASP A 306 0.62 14.94 29.77
CA ASP A 306 0.07 16.30 29.79
C ASP A 306 -1.07 16.42 30.82
N GLN A 307 -0.81 17.10 31.94
CA GLN A 307 -1.77 17.20 33.05
C GLN A 307 -3.05 17.96 32.65
N ALA A 308 -2.94 19.02 31.83
CA ALA A 308 -4.10 19.80 31.42
C ALA A 308 -5.03 18.97 30.52
N SER A 309 -4.48 18.15 29.64
CA SER A 309 -5.25 17.17 28.88
C SER A 309 -5.84 16.10 29.80
N ILE A 310 -5.10 15.58 30.78
CA ILE A 310 -5.63 14.59 31.73
C ILE A 310 -6.85 15.14 32.49
N ASP A 311 -6.79 16.39 32.93
CA ASP A 311 -7.89 17.02 33.65
C ASP A 311 -9.15 17.16 32.77
N ARG A 312 -8.98 17.42 31.46
CA ARG A 312 -10.08 17.56 30.48
C ARG A 312 -10.60 16.24 29.93
N ASN A 313 -9.71 15.33 29.55
CA ASN A 313 -9.97 14.13 28.73
C ASN A 313 -9.86 12.82 29.51
N ARG A 314 -9.52 12.89 30.80
CA ARG A 314 -9.09 11.78 31.67
C ARG A 314 -7.77 11.16 31.23
N ARG A 315 -7.09 10.50 32.15
CA ARG A 315 -5.82 9.81 31.86
C ARG A 315 -6.06 8.65 30.91
N ARG A 316 -5.29 8.64 29.81
CA ARG A 316 -5.27 7.58 28.81
C ARG A 316 -3.81 7.27 28.51
N SER A 317 -3.36 6.15 29.06
CA SER A 317 -1.96 5.73 29.04
C SER A 317 -1.71 4.74 27.90
N GLN A 318 -0.57 4.87 27.24
CA GLN A 318 -0.09 3.95 26.22
C GLN A 318 1.41 3.70 26.39
N SER A 319 1.91 2.55 25.92
CA SER A 319 3.34 2.26 25.95
C SER A 319 3.88 1.78 24.61
N ARG A 320 5.17 2.05 24.36
CA ARG A 320 5.88 1.57 23.17
C ARG A 320 7.26 1.06 23.54
N GLU A 321 7.59 -0.14 23.07
CA GLU A 321 8.96 -0.65 23.12
C GLU A 321 9.76 -0.16 21.92
N THR A 322 11.03 0.14 22.14
CA THR A 322 11.90 0.71 21.12
C THR A 322 13.30 0.14 21.21
N TYR A 323 14.13 0.49 20.23
CA TYR A 323 15.55 0.23 20.22
C TYR A 323 16.38 1.49 20.51
N HIS A 324 15.83 2.51 21.18
CA HIS A 324 16.61 3.70 21.53
C HIS A 324 17.84 3.34 22.38
N LEU A 325 19.00 3.93 22.06
CA LEU A 325 20.24 3.74 22.81
C LEU A 325 20.16 4.32 24.23
N ASP A 326 19.54 5.49 24.38
CA ASP A 326 19.53 6.26 25.61
C ASP A 326 18.15 6.82 26.00
N ASP A 327 18.05 7.24 27.25
CA ASP A 327 16.84 7.83 27.85
C ASP A 327 16.43 9.14 27.17
N SER A 328 17.38 9.88 26.59
CA SER A 328 17.12 11.18 25.96
C SER A 328 16.31 11.00 24.67
N GLY A 329 16.71 10.03 23.83
CA GLY A 329 15.99 9.65 22.63
C GLY A 329 14.58 9.15 22.96
N ALA A 330 14.46 8.29 23.99
CA ALA A 330 13.17 7.79 24.47
C ALA A 330 12.27 8.91 25.01
N THR A 331 12.83 9.85 25.78
CA THR A 331 12.12 11.05 26.28
C THR A 331 11.59 11.89 25.11
N GLY A 332 12.42 12.11 24.09
CA GLY A 332 12.03 12.87 22.91
C GLY A 332 10.92 12.21 22.09
N LEU A 333 10.90 10.87 22.03
CA LEU A 333 9.80 10.13 21.42
C LEU A 333 8.52 10.23 22.26
N ALA A 334 8.57 9.95 23.56
CA ALA A 334 7.42 10.00 24.46
C ALA A 334 6.76 11.39 24.46
N ALA A 335 7.55 12.46 24.56
CA ALA A 335 7.04 13.84 24.57
C ALA A 335 6.33 14.22 23.26
N ARG A 336 6.83 13.71 22.12
CA ARG A 336 6.20 13.93 20.81
C ARG A 336 4.91 13.15 20.65
N LEU A 337 4.85 11.91 21.09
CA LEU A 337 3.62 11.12 21.08
C LEU A 337 2.55 11.78 21.97
N VAL A 338 2.89 12.24 23.18
CA VAL A 338 1.94 13.04 23.97
C VAL A 338 1.47 14.26 23.18
N ARG A 339 2.38 14.99 22.55
CA ARG A 339 2.00 16.20 21.80
C ARG A 339 1.03 15.94 20.65
N TYR A 340 1.19 14.85 19.90
CA TYR A 340 0.30 14.53 18.77
C TYR A 340 -1.06 13.99 19.20
N PHE A 341 -1.14 13.28 20.32
CA PHE A 341 -2.33 12.53 20.70
C PHE A 341 -3.05 13.07 21.95
N LYS A 342 -2.54 14.11 22.62
CA LYS A 342 -3.12 14.55 23.90
C LYS A 342 -4.50 15.19 23.77
N ASP A 343 -4.85 15.81 22.64
CA ASP A 343 -6.07 16.60 22.53
C ASP A 343 -7.15 15.87 21.71
N LEU A 344 -8.41 16.09 22.08
CA LEU A 344 -9.56 15.56 21.33
C LEU A 344 -9.74 16.40 20.07
N THR A 345 -9.45 15.80 18.91
CA THR A 345 -9.54 16.46 17.61
C THR A 345 -10.49 15.70 16.68
N LEU A 346 -11.01 16.41 15.67
CA LEU A 346 -11.69 15.77 14.55
C LEU A 346 -10.65 15.06 13.70
N ARG A 347 -10.95 13.83 13.28
CA ARG A 347 -10.08 13.05 12.41
C ARG A 347 -10.90 12.45 11.29
N PHE A 348 -10.47 12.66 10.05
CA PHE A 348 -10.93 11.86 8.92
C PHE A 348 -10.18 10.53 8.93
N GLU A 349 -10.91 9.43 9.03
CA GLU A 349 -10.34 8.08 9.16
C GLU A 349 -10.27 7.37 7.81
N SER A 350 -11.30 7.51 6.98
CA SER A 350 -11.27 7.00 5.61
C SER A 350 -12.13 7.82 4.67
N ILE A 351 -11.80 7.74 3.39
CA ILE A 351 -12.54 8.35 2.30
C ILE A 351 -12.57 7.40 1.11
N SER A 352 -13.72 7.23 0.47
CA SER A 352 -13.87 6.41 -0.72
C SER A 352 -14.33 7.22 -1.92
N THR A 353 -13.87 6.81 -3.11
CA THR A 353 -14.23 7.43 -4.38
C THR A 353 -14.27 6.36 -5.48
N ASN A 354 -14.96 6.65 -6.56
CA ASN A 354 -15.04 5.77 -7.72
C ASN A 354 -14.32 6.39 -8.91
N VAL A 355 -13.24 5.74 -9.35
CA VAL A 355 -12.40 6.16 -10.47
C VAL A 355 -13.22 6.17 -11.76
N ALA A 356 -14.04 5.14 -11.95
CA ALA A 356 -14.88 4.98 -13.13
C ALA A 356 -15.90 6.11 -13.32
N GLY A 357 -16.37 6.69 -12.21
CA GLY A 357 -17.31 7.80 -12.21
C GLY A 357 -16.67 9.16 -12.46
N GLN A 358 -15.34 9.25 -12.43
CA GLN A 358 -14.58 10.51 -12.44
C GLN A 358 -13.33 10.43 -13.33
N PRO A 359 -13.49 10.24 -14.65
CA PRO A 359 -12.36 10.02 -15.54
C PRO A 359 -11.40 11.21 -15.65
N ASP A 360 -11.90 12.44 -15.53
CA ASP A 360 -11.05 13.64 -15.53
C ASP A 360 -10.15 13.74 -14.28
N GLN A 361 -10.48 13.00 -13.22
CA GLN A 361 -9.77 12.94 -11.94
C GLN A 361 -9.03 11.61 -11.75
N ALA A 362 -9.17 10.64 -12.65
CA ALA A 362 -8.63 9.30 -12.49
C ALA A 362 -7.11 9.32 -12.22
N ALA A 363 -6.34 10.13 -12.96
CA ALA A 363 -4.91 10.32 -12.74
C ALA A 363 -4.58 10.87 -11.34
N LEU A 364 -5.40 11.78 -10.81
CA LEU A 364 -5.22 12.30 -9.44
C LEU A 364 -5.54 11.24 -8.38
N ILE A 365 -6.55 10.41 -8.62
CA ILE A 365 -6.95 9.34 -7.68
C ILE A 365 -5.89 8.24 -7.67
N LEU A 366 -5.52 7.71 -8.83
CA LEU A 366 -4.56 6.61 -8.98
C LEU A 366 -3.12 7.05 -8.72
N GLY A 367 -2.82 8.34 -8.86
CA GLY A 367 -1.52 8.91 -8.53
C GLY A 367 -1.25 9.07 -7.04
N LEU A 368 -2.22 8.84 -6.16
CA LEU A 368 -2.02 8.92 -4.70
C LEU A 368 -1.23 7.71 -4.19
N THR A 369 -0.22 7.99 -3.37
CA THR A 369 0.64 6.98 -2.75
C THR A 369 0.65 7.10 -1.24
N MET A 370 1.16 6.07 -0.58
CA MET A 370 1.38 6.06 0.87
C MET A 370 2.15 7.29 1.31
N TRP A 371 1.67 7.91 2.40
CA TRP A 371 2.23 9.12 2.99
C TRP A 371 2.08 10.41 2.19
N ASP A 372 1.26 10.41 1.13
CA ASP A 372 0.89 11.65 0.44
C ASP A 372 -0.13 12.45 1.25
N MET A 373 -0.02 13.77 1.13
CA MET A 373 -0.95 14.71 1.73
C MET A 373 -2.21 14.84 0.86
N ALA A 374 -3.37 14.79 1.48
CA ALA A 374 -4.67 15.07 0.87
C ALA A 374 -5.38 16.18 1.66
N HIS A 375 -6.14 17.02 0.96
CA HIS A 375 -7.03 17.98 1.58
C HIS A 375 -8.46 17.50 1.45
N VAL A 376 -9.16 17.35 2.58
CA VAL A 376 -10.55 16.89 2.61
C VAL A 376 -11.44 18.01 3.10
N ALA A 377 -12.52 18.30 2.37
CA ALA A 377 -13.52 19.29 2.74
C ALA A 377 -14.94 18.75 2.60
N ARG A 378 -15.78 19.07 3.57
CA ARG A 378 -17.23 18.85 3.54
C ARG A 378 -17.97 20.15 3.80
N HIS A 379 -18.91 20.49 2.92
CA HIS A 379 -19.65 21.74 2.98
C HIS A 379 -21.05 21.51 3.57
N TYR A 380 -21.39 22.30 4.58
CA TYR A 380 -22.74 22.38 5.13
C TYR A 380 -23.30 23.77 4.87
N VAL A 381 -24.63 23.91 4.99
CA VAL A 381 -25.29 25.23 4.91
C VAL A 381 -24.72 26.21 5.93
N ALA A 382 -24.37 25.72 7.12
CA ALA A 382 -23.86 26.54 8.23
C ALA A 382 -22.33 26.81 8.18
N GLY A 383 -21.59 26.14 7.30
CA GLY A 383 -20.13 26.27 7.20
C GLY A 383 -19.44 25.05 6.62
N THR A 384 -18.12 25.14 6.48
CA THR A 384 -17.27 24.06 5.93
C THR A 384 -16.44 23.43 7.02
N VAL A 385 -16.35 22.11 7.00
CA VAL A 385 -15.38 21.34 7.78
C VAL A 385 -14.28 20.88 6.82
N SER A 386 -13.05 21.29 7.06
CA SER A 386 -11.91 20.93 6.20
C SER A 386 -10.67 20.61 7.02
N GLN A 387 -9.88 19.65 6.55
CA GLN A 387 -8.65 19.24 7.19
C GLN A 387 -7.67 18.67 6.16
N GLN A 388 -6.39 18.87 6.44
CA GLN A 388 -5.31 18.13 5.79
C GLN A 388 -5.11 16.79 6.48
N ALA A 389 -5.01 15.74 5.66
CA ALA A 389 -4.79 14.38 6.12
C ALA A 389 -3.72 13.70 5.27
N VAL A 390 -3.03 12.72 5.85
CA VAL A 390 -2.02 11.93 5.15
C VAL A 390 -2.54 10.52 4.91
N VAL A 391 -2.29 10.00 3.72
CA VAL A 391 -2.66 8.63 3.32
C VAL A 391 -1.82 7.63 4.08
N GLN A 392 -2.47 6.69 4.78
CA GLN A 392 -1.84 5.62 5.55
C GLN A 392 -2.22 4.22 5.07
N GLY A 393 -3.18 4.13 4.16
CA GLY A 393 -3.55 2.89 3.51
C GLY A 393 -4.36 3.18 2.27
N ILE A 394 -4.26 2.27 1.31
CA ILE A 394 -4.94 2.36 0.03
C ILE A 394 -5.52 0.97 -0.26
N SER A 395 -6.79 0.93 -0.61
CA SER A 395 -7.45 -0.27 -1.12
C SER A 395 -8.16 0.04 -2.42
N HIS A 396 -8.08 -0.90 -3.36
CA HIS A 396 -8.83 -0.86 -4.60
C HIS A 396 -9.77 -2.05 -4.65
N ARG A 397 -10.96 -1.83 -5.19
CA ARG A 397 -11.90 -2.88 -5.57
C ARG A 397 -12.33 -2.59 -7.00
N VAL A 398 -11.96 -3.49 -7.90
CA VAL A 398 -12.27 -3.43 -9.32
C VAL A 398 -13.18 -4.60 -9.64
N THR A 399 -14.31 -4.28 -10.24
CA THR A 399 -15.22 -5.23 -10.87
C THR A 399 -15.43 -4.77 -12.32
N ARG A 400 -16.16 -5.56 -13.11
CA ARG A 400 -16.53 -5.18 -14.48
C ARG A 400 -17.16 -3.78 -14.59
N ASP A 401 -17.93 -3.36 -13.59
CA ASP A 401 -18.75 -2.15 -13.66
C ASP A 401 -18.24 -1.01 -12.76
N SER A 402 -17.25 -1.24 -11.91
CA SER A 402 -16.84 -0.26 -10.91
C SER A 402 -15.37 -0.37 -10.53
N TRP A 403 -14.77 0.79 -10.23
CA TRP A 403 -13.45 0.85 -9.65
C TRP A 403 -13.46 1.81 -8.45
N THR A 404 -13.72 1.22 -7.29
CA THR A 404 -13.71 1.96 -6.03
C THR A 404 -12.30 1.98 -5.43
N CYS A 405 -11.85 3.16 -5.02
CA CYS A 405 -10.65 3.36 -4.22
C CYS A 405 -11.06 3.85 -2.83
N GLU A 406 -10.52 3.26 -1.78
CA GLU A 406 -10.62 3.76 -0.41
C GLU A 406 -9.23 4.12 0.12
N PHE A 407 -9.13 5.29 0.74
CA PHE A 407 -7.92 5.78 1.38
C PHE A 407 -8.15 5.84 2.88
N ASN A 408 -7.31 5.13 3.64
CA ASN A 408 -7.20 5.33 5.08
C ASN A 408 -6.38 6.58 5.34
N LEU A 409 -6.90 7.45 6.17
CA LEU A 409 -6.37 8.77 6.42
C LEU A 409 -5.98 8.93 7.88
N THR A 410 -4.94 9.73 8.09
CA THR A 410 -4.64 10.26 9.41
C THR A 410 -4.55 11.77 9.40
N THR A 411 -4.81 12.37 10.55
CA THR A 411 -4.60 13.80 10.75
C THR A 411 -3.13 14.12 10.83
N VAL A 412 -2.72 15.17 10.12
CA VAL A 412 -1.34 15.64 10.19
C VAL A 412 -1.17 16.48 11.46
N PRO A 413 -0.13 16.23 12.27
CA PRO A 413 0.25 17.15 13.33
C PRO A 413 0.47 18.54 12.74
N THR A 414 0.15 19.59 13.49
CA THR A 414 0.39 20.95 13.04
C THR A 414 1.90 21.20 12.89
N PRO A 415 2.34 22.10 12.00
CA PRO A 415 3.76 22.42 11.85
C PRO A 415 4.41 22.91 13.17
N ALA A 416 3.62 23.55 14.04
CA ALA A 416 4.03 23.94 15.40
C ALA A 416 4.35 22.73 16.29
N GLU A 417 3.61 21.63 16.15
CA GLU A 417 3.83 20.38 16.88
C GLU A 417 5.02 19.57 16.33
N MET A 418 5.50 19.91 15.13
CA MET A 418 6.62 19.25 14.48
C MET A 418 7.93 20.06 14.54
N PHE A 419 7.94 21.25 15.15
CA PHE A 419 9.12 22.13 15.20
C PHE A 419 10.30 21.48 15.93
N ARG A 420 11.50 21.63 15.34
CA ARG A 420 12.80 21.28 15.93
C ARG A 420 13.84 22.34 15.61
N LEU A 421 14.75 22.55 16.55
CA LEU A 421 15.97 23.33 16.30
C LEU A 421 16.84 22.58 15.26
N GLY A 422 17.20 23.25 14.17
CA GLY A 422 18.07 22.70 13.12
C GLY A 422 17.36 22.11 11.90
N SER A 423 16.08 21.72 12.00
CA SER A 423 15.27 21.26 10.86
C SER A 423 13.94 22.00 10.70
N GLY A 424 13.49 22.75 11.70
CA GLY A 424 12.37 23.67 11.60
C GLY A 424 12.77 24.99 10.95
N ARG A 425 11.90 25.54 10.09
CA ARG A 425 12.07 26.89 9.53
C ARG A 425 11.45 27.90 10.51
N LEU A 426 12.26 28.87 10.98
CA LEU A 426 11.75 30.07 11.64
C LEU A 426 10.77 30.81 10.69
N ASP A 427 9.73 31.44 11.22
CA ASP A 427 8.64 32.14 10.49
C ASP A 427 7.65 31.24 9.70
N VAL A 428 7.84 29.92 9.66
CA VAL A 428 6.87 28.95 9.11
C VAL A 428 6.36 27.99 10.18
N ASN A 429 7.27 27.56 11.07
CA ASN A 429 6.96 26.69 12.19
C ASN A 429 7.08 27.49 13.50
N ALA A 430 5.93 27.93 14.00
CA ALA A 430 5.66 28.64 15.26
C ALA A 430 6.85 29.04 16.16
N LEU A 431 7.64 30.00 15.71
CA LEU A 431 7.94 31.23 16.44
C LEU A 431 7.84 32.30 15.36
N GLY A 432 6.85 33.18 15.53
CA GLY A 432 6.29 34.00 14.45
C GLY A 432 7.26 34.98 13.81
#